data_AF-A0A938WPZ1-F1
#
_entry.id   AF-A0A938WPZ1-F1
#
_cell.length_a   1.000
_cell.length_b   1.000
_cell.length_c   1.000
_cell.angle_alpha   90.00
_cell.angle_beta   90.00
_cell.angle_gamma   90.00
#
_symmetry.space_group_name_H-M   'P 1'
#
loop_
_entity.id
_entity.type
_entity.pdbx_description
1 polymer ?
#
loop_
_entity_poly.entity_id
_entity_poly.type
_entity_poly.pdbx_seq_one_letter_code
_entity_poly.pdbx_strand_id
1 'polypeptide(L)'
;MKRLLVYAIAVIVSSQCLWAGSDGMKVSVHVDGNRLEDLLTDEQKAGVTNLKITGSLAEEDYAYLRNSLFLQLDTLDLLDADIDTIPSNVFNWENVKGVLDHPIFRVVLPKTLRHLADYSLNMGDASIVFELTGPFPTLGKYVYEGESGSRSRIEPSADNVAYKTTPIYMYSTDGSVLYFADFNRMYESPQYGVRIIYQNAFEDCWTSGKLILPASVDSIGDRAFADFQMPIPTGHYDPPKFICEAVTPPRLGKDVFLNAGYDSGRPFEIYVPDESVELYRNADGWKDMVIWGILADIESVRASSKAVLDIGCSREAYILQADKVISHVACYNAAGQTIRSLAVCANSFILAKSEIPGPYMLVRIYFDDGTGQVVKLSR
;
A
#
# COMPACT_ATOMS: atom_id res chain seq x y z
N MET A 1 55.64 32.15 -12.39
CA MET A 1 54.32 32.24 -13.06
C MET A 1 53.84 30.82 -13.35
N LYS A 2 53.08 30.23 -12.42
CA LYS A 2 52.54 28.87 -12.53
C LYS A 2 51.11 28.99 -13.07
N ARG A 3 50.83 28.34 -14.21
CA ARG A 3 49.51 28.29 -14.84
C ARG A 3 48.62 27.33 -14.05
N LEU A 4 47.51 27.83 -13.52
CA LEU A 4 46.41 27.01 -12.99
C LEU A 4 45.72 26.30 -14.15
N LEU A 5 45.61 24.98 -14.04
CA LEU A 5 44.74 24.15 -14.87
C LEU A 5 43.36 24.17 -14.20
N VAL A 6 42.40 24.88 -14.79
CA VAL A 6 40.99 24.88 -14.37
C VAL A 6 40.37 23.61 -14.94
N TYR A 7 39.99 22.66 -14.08
CA TYR A 7 39.15 21.55 -14.47
C TYR A 7 37.74 22.07 -14.75
N ALA A 8 37.32 21.96 -16.00
CA ALA A 8 35.97 22.26 -16.44
C ALA A 8 34.98 21.29 -15.78
N ILE A 9 34.08 21.83 -14.96
CA ILE A 9 32.92 21.12 -14.45
C ILE A 9 32.03 20.78 -15.65
N ALA A 10 31.99 19.51 -16.02
CA ALA A 10 31.00 18.98 -16.93
C ALA A 10 29.63 19.08 -16.23
N VAL A 11 28.78 19.98 -16.72
CA VAL A 11 27.37 20.06 -16.36
C VAL A 11 26.70 18.81 -16.93
N ILE A 12 26.64 17.75 -16.12
CA ILE A 12 25.68 16.66 -16.34
C ILE A 12 24.35 17.20 -15.85
N VAL A 13 23.44 17.42 -16.79
CA VAL A 13 22.04 17.74 -16.51
C VAL A 13 21.40 16.46 -15.96
N SER A 14 21.46 16.28 -14.64
CA SER A 14 20.64 15.30 -13.92
C SER A 14 19.91 16.01 -12.79
N SER A 15 18.58 15.94 -12.85
CA SER A 15 17.67 16.22 -11.74
C SER A 15 17.54 17.69 -11.30
N GLN A 16 17.23 18.58 -12.25
CA GLN A 16 16.49 19.80 -11.92
C GLN A 16 14.99 19.46 -11.82
N CYS A 17 14.54 18.92 -10.69
CA CYS A 17 13.13 19.06 -10.29
C CYS A 17 12.96 18.70 -8.81
N LEU A 18 13.05 19.70 -7.93
CA LEU A 18 12.43 19.75 -6.59
C LEU A 18 12.73 21.07 -5.83
N TRP A 19 13.65 21.90 -6.32
CA TRP A 19 13.99 23.17 -5.67
C TRP A 19 13.07 24.36 -6.00
N ALA A 20 12.08 24.18 -6.87
CA ALA A 20 11.19 25.24 -7.35
C ALA A 20 9.94 25.32 -6.47
N GLY A 21 10.03 25.85 -5.24
CA GLY A 21 8.83 26.07 -4.43
C GLY A 21 8.98 26.65 -3.02
N SER A 22 10.06 26.40 -2.28
CA SER A 22 10.22 26.93 -0.91
C SER A 22 11.18 28.13 -0.87
N ASP A 23 10.70 29.23 -0.30
CA ASP A 23 11.45 30.49 -0.05
C ASP A 23 12.37 30.40 1.18
N GLY A 24 12.65 29.17 1.64
CA GLY A 24 13.40 28.87 2.85
C GLY A 24 14.90 28.71 2.65
N MET A 25 15.67 28.70 3.74
CA MET A 25 17.12 28.59 3.69
C MET A 25 17.56 27.20 3.21
N LYS A 26 18.38 27.19 2.15
CA LYS A 26 18.87 25.99 1.47
C LYS A 26 20.33 25.74 1.81
N VAL A 27 20.64 24.56 2.30
CA VAL A 27 22.02 24.17 2.67
C VAL A 27 22.34 22.81 2.07
N SER A 28 23.56 22.63 1.58
CA SER A 28 24.06 21.35 1.08
C SER A 28 25.41 21.06 1.72
N VAL A 29 25.54 19.86 2.29
CA VAL A 29 26.75 19.40 2.98
C VAL A 29 27.16 18.02 2.52
N HIS A 30 28.45 17.73 2.64
CA HIS A 30 29.02 16.41 2.40
C HIS A 30 29.58 15.88 3.71
N VAL A 31 29.02 14.78 4.20
CA VAL A 31 29.40 14.15 5.46
C VAL A 31 30.31 12.96 5.15
N ASP A 32 31.59 13.08 5.50
CA ASP A 32 32.61 12.03 5.35
C ASP A 32 33.60 12.16 6.51
N GLY A 33 33.31 11.47 7.62
CA GLY A 33 34.11 11.44 8.84
C GLY A 33 34.03 12.66 9.77
N ASN A 34 33.43 13.78 9.33
CA ASN A 34 33.12 14.93 10.19
C ASN A 34 31.68 14.88 10.67
N ARG A 35 31.39 15.41 11.88
CA ARG A 35 30.01 15.50 12.39
C ARG A 35 29.21 16.50 11.56
N LEU A 36 27.98 16.16 11.21
CA LEU A 36 27.04 17.04 10.50
C LEU A 36 26.91 18.40 11.20
N GLU A 37 26.84 18.40 12.53
CA GLU A 37 26.74 19.62 13.34
C GLU A 37 27.91 20.58 13.10
N ASP A 38 29.12 20.06 12.87
CA ASP A 38 30.33 20.87 12.69
C ASP A 38 30.44 21.43 11.26
N LEU A 39 29.63 20.93 10.33
CA LEU A 39 29.58 21.38 8.94
C LEU A 39 28.60 22.55 8.71
N LEU A 40 27.81 22.91 9.72
CA LEU A 40 26.82 23.98 9.66
C LEU A 40 27.29 25.20 10.47
N THR A 41 27.11 26.41 9.92
CA THR A 41 27.28 27.66 10.68
C THR A 41 26.12 27.87 11.65
N ASP A 42 26.30 28.71 12.67
CA ASP A 42 25.23 29.01 13.64
C ASP A 42 23.96 29.58 12.97
N GLU A 43 24.12 30.39 11.92
CA GLU A 43 22.99 30.89 11.12
C GLU A 43 22.29 29.76 10.36
N GLN A 44 23.05 28.80 9.81
CA GLN A 44 22.50 27.63 9.14
C GLN A 44 21.74 26.74 10.11
N LYS A 45 22.31 26.48 11.29
CA LYS A 45 21.66 25.70 12.34
C LYS A 45 20.32 26.33 12.74
N ALA A 46 20.29 27.65 12.90
CA ALA A 46 19.10 28.38 13.33
C ALA A 46 18.02 28.55 12.24
N GLY A 47 18.38 28.49 10.95
CA GLY A 47 17.48 28.91 9.87
C GLY A 47 17.24 27.91 8.75
N VAL A 48 17.99 26.79 8.68
CA VAL A 48 17.85 25.83 7.58
C VAL A 48 16.46 25.21 7.56
N THR A 49 15.81 25.27 6.39
CA THR A 49 14.55 24.56 6.15
C THR A 49 14.66 23.53 5.02
N ASN A 50 15.69 23.61 4.18
CA ASN A 50 15.93 22.65 3.10
C ASN A 50 17.39 22.19 3.16
N LEU A 51 17.62 20.96 3.63
CA LEU A 51 18.96 20.41 3.83
C LEU A 51 19.21 19.26 2.87
N LYS A 52 20.26 19.36 2.05
CA LYS A 52 20.78 18.25 1.25
C LYS A 52 22.03 17.67 1.89
N ILE A 53 22.06 16.35 2.04
CA ILE A 53 23.20 15.61 2.57
C ILE A 53 23.70 14.62 1.51
N THR A 54 25.02 14.57 1.37
CA THR A 54 25.73 13.56 0.58
C THR A 54 26.79 12.89 1.45
N GLY A 55 27.31 11.73 1.03
CA GLY A 55 28.22 10.93 1.86
C GLY A 55 27.46 10.11 2.91
N SER A 56 28.14 9.69 3.98
CA SER A 56 27.61 8.79 5.01
C SER A 56 27.24 9.54 6.29
N LEU A 57 26.21 9.07 7.00
CA LEU A 57 25.83 9.59 8.33
C LEU A 57 26.15 8.57 9.41
N ALA A 58 26.79 9.03 10.50
CA ALA A 58 26.97 8.25 11.72
C ALA A 58 25.74 8.38 12.65
N GLU A 59 25.71 7.58 13.71
CA GLU A 59 24.61 7.59 14.70
C GLU A 59 24.43 8.97 15.33
N GLU A 60 25.53 9.68 15.62
CA GLU A 60 25.46 11.02 16.20
C GLU A 60 24.85 12.06 15.24
N ASP A 61 25.01 11.87 13.93
CA ASP A 61 24.44 12.77 12.93
C ASP A 61 22.93 12.60 12.83
N TYR A 62 22.43 11.36 12.86
CA TYR A 62 21.00 11.07 12.95
C TYR A 62 20.40 11.62 14.25
N ALA A 63 21.12 11.48 15.37
CA ALA A 63 20.68 12.05 16.65
C ALA A 63 20.60 13.58 16.59
N TYR A 64 21.57 14.24 15.96
CA TYR A 64 21.56 15.68 15.76
C TYR A 64 20.40 16.13 14.86
N LEU A 65 20.19 15.46 13.72
CA LEU A 65 19.06 15.70 12.83
C LEU A 65 17.72 15.63 13.59
N ARG A 66 17.50 14.53 14.32
CA ARG A 66 16.27 14.28 15.08
C ARG A 66 16.03 15.30 16.19
N ASN A 67 17.07 15.65 16.94
CA ASN A 67 16.92 16.46 18.14
C ASN A 67 17.03 17.97 17.87
N SER A 68 17.56 18.39 16.71
CA SER A 68 17.89 19.79 16.47
C SER A 68 17.35 20.36 15.16
N LEU A 69 17.12 19.55 14.11
CA LEU A 69 16.78 20.07 12.79
C LEU A 69 15.40 19.67 12.27
N PHE A 70 14.87 18.48 12.59
CA PHE A 70 13.62 18.01 11.99
C PHE A 70 12.41 18.95 12.17
N LEU A 71 12.31 19.67 13.29
CA LEU A 71 11.21 20.62 13.55
C LEU A 71 11.19 21.87 12.67
N GLN A 72 12.26 22.17 11.95
CA GLN A 72 12.35 23.35 11.10
C GLN A 72 12.55 23.01 9.62
N LEU A 73 12.78 21.73 9.31
CA LEU A 73 12.98 21.29 7.93
C LEU A 73 11.62 21.14 7.22
N ASP A 74 11.51 21.82 6.08
CA ASP A 74 10.54 21.50 5.03
C ASP A 74 11.01 20.27 4.25
N THR A 75 12.32 20.14 4.01
CA THR A 75 12.88 19.07 3.20
C THR A 75 14.26 18.61 3.69
N LEU A 76 14.42 17.28 3.78
CA LEU A 76 15.70 16.59 3.93
C LEU A 76 15.95 15.77 2.66
N ASP A 77 16.93 16.17 1.85
CA ASP A 77 17.34 15.48 0.63
C ASP A 77 18.53 14.55 0.91
N LEU A 78 18.28 13.25 0.90
CA LEU A 78 19.29 12.19 1.03
C LEU A 78 19.53 11.43 -0.28
N LEU A 79 19.02 11.92 -1.42
CA LEU A 79 19.04 11.19 -2.71
C LEU A 79 20.44 10.68 -3.08
N ASP A 80 21.45 11.51 -2.85
CA ASP A 80 22.85 11.27 -3.18
C ASP A 80 23.71 10.89 -1.95
N ALA A 81 23.08 10.52 -0.84
CA ALA A 81 23.77 10.01 0.33
C ALA A 81 24.17 8.54 0.14
N ASP A 82 25.31 8.15 0.72
CA ASP A 82 25.84 6.79 0.71
C ASP A 82 25.22 5.98 1.87
N ILE A 83 23.91 5.79 1.80
CA ILE A 83 23.11 5.15 2.85
C ILE A 83 22.29 4.03 2.21
N ASP A 84 22.54 2.79 2.61
CA ASP A 84 21.76 1.63 2.17
C ASP A 84 20.72 1.16 3.20
N THR A 85 20.80 1.66 4.42
CA THR A 85 19.95 1.28 5.54
C THR A 85 19.58 2.54 6.31
N ILE A 86 18.29 2.83 6.48
CA ILE A 86 17.85 3.82 7.49
C ILE A 86 17.82 3.11 8.84
N PRO A 87 18.65 3.52 9.81
CA PRO A 87 18.68 2.90 11.14
C PRO A 87 17.37 3.03 11.91
N SER A 88 17.25 2.23 12.97
CA SER A 88 16.08 2.25 13.84
C SER A 88 15.89 3.60 14.51
N ASN A 89 14.63 4.01 14.68
CA ASN A 89 14.25 5.22 15.41
C ASN A 89 14.82 6.55 14.86
N VAL A 90 15.35 6.59 13.64
CA VAL A 90 15.89 7.83 13.06
C VAL A 90 14.81 8.90 13.00
N PHE A 91 13.62 8.56 12.48
CA PHE A 91 12.49 9.49 12.39
C PHE A 91 11.46 9.31 13.51
N ASN A 92 11.72 8.43 14.50
CA ASN A 92 10.78 8.18 15.60
C ASN A 92 10.55 9.44 16.43
N TRP A 93 9.27 9.86 16.46
CA TRP A 93 8.81 11.06 17.13
C TRP A 93 7.78 10.85 18.24
N GLU A 94 7.69 9.66 18.82
CA GLU A 94 6.69 9.27 19.83
C GLU A 94 6.50 10.26 21.00
N ASN A 95 7.49 11.09 21.32
CA ASN A 95 7.46 11.99 22.48
C ASN A 95 7.13 13.46 22.17
N VAL A 96 6.86 13.84 20.92
CA VAL A 96 6.44 15.23 20.63
C VAL A 96 4.99 15.23 20.18
N LYS A 97 4.21 16.04 20.88
CA LYS A 97 2.76 16.17 20.71
C LYS A 97 2.43 17.60 20.34
N GLY A 98 1.45 17.78 19.46
CA GLY A 98 0.99 19.08 18.98
C GLY A 98 1.72 19.59 17.74
N VAL A 99 2.36 18.72 16.95
CA VAL A 99 3.04 19.11 15.69
C VAL A 99 2.08 19.07 14.48
N LEU A 100 0.80 18.77 14.71
CA LEU A 100 -0.25 18.59 13.70
C LEU A 100 -0.44 19.78 12.73
N ASP A 101 -0.02 20.98 13.13
CA ASP A 101 -0.13 22.21 12.33
C ASP A 101 1.18 22.59 11.61
N HIS A 102 2.24 21.79 11.72
CA HIS A 102 3.49 22.02 11.00
C HIS A 102 3.33 21.74 9.50
N PRO A 103 3.95 22.53 8.60
CA PRO A 103 4.02 22.19 7.18
C PRO A 103 4.59 20.78 6.97
N ILE A 104 4.19 20.16 5.86
CA ILE A 104 4.59 18.80 5.50
C ILE A 104 6.12 18.74 5.40
N PHE A 105 6.75 17.91 6.22
CA PHE A 105 8.17 17.63 6.16
C PHE A 105 8.42 16.51 5.13
N ARG A 106 9.20 16.79 4.09
CA ARG A 106 9.54 15.82 3.04
C ARG A 106 10.94 15.26 3.25
N VAL A 107 11.09 13.94 3.18
CA VAL A 107 12.39 13.26 3.21
C VAL A 107 12.57 12.53 1.89
N VAL A 108 13.53 12.95 1.08
CA VAL A 108 13.91 12.23 -0.14
C VAL A 108 14.85 11.10 0.24
N LEU A 109 14.40 9.86 0.08
CA LEU A 109 15.17 8.69 0.50
C LEU A 109 16.38 8.46 -0.42
N PRO A 110 17.47 7.85 0.10
CA PRO A 110 18.66 7.56 -0.69
C PRO A 110 18.37 6.63 -1.86
N LYS A 111 18.96 6.91 -3.03
CA LYS A 111 18.84 6.02 -4.20
C LYS A 111 19.46 4.63 -3.98
N THR A 112 20.36 4.52 -3.01
CA THR A 112 21.05 3.29 -2.61
C THR A 112 20.30 2.50 -1.55
N LEU A 113 19.14 2.97 -1.07
CA LEU A 113 18.38 2.36 0.01
C LEU A 113 18.01 0.90 -0.31
N ARG A 114 18.25 0.01 0.66
CA ARG A 114 17.95 -1.43 0.61
C ARG A 114 17.12 -1.89 1.80
N HIS A 115 17.26 -1.23 2.95
CA HIS A 115 16.61 -1.64 4.19
C HIS A 115 16.10 -0.47 5.02
N LEU A 116 14.93 -0.64 5.60
CA LEU A 116 14.37 0.22 6.64
C LEU A 116 14.34 -0.58 7.94
N ALA A 117 15.12 -0.18 8.93
CA ALA A 117 15.20 -0.91 10.20
C ALA A 117 13.95 -0.67 11.08
N ASP A 118 13.87 -1.38 12.21
CA ASP A 118 12.71 -1.31 13.11
C ASP A 118 12.41 0.14 13.53
N TYR A 119 11.16 0.58 13.48
CA TYR A 119 10.76 1.95 13.85
C TYR A 119 11.48 3.08 13.07
N SER A 120 12.18 2.76 11.97
CA SER A 120 13.01 3.73 11.25
C SER A 120 12.19 4.90 10.73
N LEU A 121 10.96 4.62 10.29
CA LEU A 121 9.99 5.58 9.81
C LEU A 121 8.78 5.62 10.77
N ASN A 122 8.96 5.49 12.10
CA ASN A 122 7.86 5.65 13.07
C ASN A 122 7.51 7.14 13.24
N MET A 123 6.23 7.47 13.31
CA MET A 123 5.75 8.76 12.79
C MET A 123 4.93 9.63 13.74
N GLY A 124 4.95 9.37 15.06
CA GLY A 124 4.33 10.25 16.08
C GLY A 124 2.99 10.86 15.64
N ASP A 125 2.82 12.17 15.80
CA ASP A 125 1.67 12.94 15.27
C ASP A 125 1.98 13.83 14.05
N ALA A 126 3.19 13.72 13.48
CA ALA A 126 3.68 14.60 12.43
C ALA A 126 3.12 14.24 11.02
N SER A 127 3.16 15.21 10.10
CA SER A 127 2.86 15.02 8.67
C SER A 127 4.17 14.94 7.87
N ILE A 128 4.67 13.73 7.65
CA ILE A 128 5.93 13.49 6.93
C ILE A 128 5.68 12.69 5.65
N VAL A 129 6.36 13.06 4.58
CA VAL A 129 6.33 12.34 3.31
C VAL A 129 7.71 11.79 3.01
N PHE A 130 7.83 10.46 2.97
CA PHE A 130 9.03 9.78 2.50
C PHE A 130 8.92 9.52 1.00
N GLU A 131 9.80 10.16 0.25
CA GLU A 131 9.86 10.01 -1.20
C GLU A 131 10.82 8.86 -1.56
N LEU A 132 10.24 7.77 -2.07
CA LEU A 132 10.96 6.56 -2.47
C LEU A 132 11.54 6.74 -3.89
N THR A 133 12.86 6.85 -3.96
CA THR A 133 13.60 7.16 -5.20
C THR A 133 14.08 5.91 -5.94
N GLY A 134 14.01 4.73 -5.30
CA GLY A 134 14.54 3.47 -5.83
C GLY A 134 13.58 2.28 -5.67
N PRO A 135 14.11 1.05 -5.68
CA PRO A 135 13.37 -0.16 -5.35
C PRO A 135 12.78 -0.13 -3.93
N PHE A 136 11.67 -0.82 -3.71
CA PHE A 136 11.01 -0.87 -2.42
C PHE A 136 11.91 -1.67 -1.46
N PRO A 137 12.26 -1.11 -0.29
CA PRO A 137 13.24 -1.73 0.59
C PRO A 137 12.68 -2.97 1.27
N THR A 138 13.57 -3.77 1.85
CA THR A 138 13.19 -4.71 2.90
C THR A 138 12.89 -3.96 4.19
N LEU A 139 11.99 -4.50 5.02
CA LEU A 139 11.49 -3.82 6.21
C LEU A 139 11.87 -4.59 7.49
N GLY A 140 12.19 -3.84 8.54
CA GLY A 140 12.19 -4.30 9.91
C GLY A 140 10.76 -4.38 10.47
N LYS A 141 10.63 -4.41 11.79
CA LYS A 141 9.34 -4.39 12.49
C LYS A 141 8.89 -2.96 12.73
N TYR A 142 7.58 -2.72 12.65
CA TYR A 142 7.00 -1.44 13.03
C TYR A 142 7.63 -0.26 12.28
N VAL A 143 8.03 -0.48 11.02
CA VAL A 143 8.71 0.55 10.23
C VAL A 143 7.86 1.81 10.16
N TYR A 144 6.53 1.67 10.07
CA TYR A 144 5.58 2.75 9.87
C TYR A 144 4.70 3.04 11.10
N GLU A 145 4.99 2.46 12.27
CA GLU A 145 4.15 2.64 13.48
C GLU A 145 4.02 4.12 13.87
N GLY A 146 2.86 4.56 14.35
CA GLY A 146 2.63 5.94 14.76
C GLY A 146 1.44 6.10 15.70
N GLU A 147 1.35 7.25 16.40
CA GLU A 147 0.17 7.53 17.23
C GLU A 147 -1.08 7.71 16.35
N SER A 148 -2.27 7.48 16.92
CA SER A 148 -3.55 7.69 16.24
C SER A 148 -3.65 9.09 15.63
N GLY A 149 -3.72 9.15 14.30
CA GLY A 149 -3.80 10.41 13.54
C GLY A 149 -2.50 10.86 12.86
N SER A 150 -1.42 10.07 12.95
CA SER A 150 -0.21 10.29 12.14
C SER A 150 -0.58 10.36 10.66
N ARG A 151 -0.13 11.37 9.91
CA ARG A 151 -0.51 11.58 8.49
C ARG A 151 0.58 11.17 7.51
N SER A 152 1.51 10.39 7.98
CA SER A 152 2.73 10.19 7.26
C SER A 152 2.65 9.02 6.30
N ARG A 153 3.38 9.14 5.19
CA ARG A 153 3.27 8.18 4.09
C ARG A 153 4.56 8.05 3.30
N ILE A 154 4.70 6.90 2.67
CA ILE A 154 5.69 6.67 1.62
C ILE A 154 5.02 6.84 0.26
N GLU A 155 5.64 7.62 -0.62
CA GLU A 155 5.20 7.81 -2.01
C GLU A 155 6.40 7.68 -2.96
N PRO A 156 6.22 7.12 -4.16
CA PRO A 156 7.30 7.06 -5.14
C PRO A 156 7.66 8.47 -5.60
N SER A 157 8.94 8.71 -5.90
CA SER A 157 9.35 9.94 -6.59
C SER A 157 8.64 10.05 -7.95
N ALA A 158 8.46 11.28 -8.44
CA ALA A 158 7.69 11.54 -9.65
C ALA A 158 8.23 10.81 -10.91
N ASP A 159 9.52 10.49 -10.92
CA ASP A 159 10.23 9.75 -11.96
C ASP A 159 10.31 8.23 -11.70
N ASN A 160 9.86 7.75 -10.54
CA ASN A 160 9.89 6.35 -10.19
C ASN A 160 8.70 5.59 -10.80
N VAL A 161 8.94 5.06 -12.00
CA VAL A 161 7.95 4.32 -12.80
C VAL A 161 7.66 2.91 -12.31
N ALA A 162 8.34 2.42 -11.26
CA ALA A 162 8.17 1.06 -10.74
C ALA A 162 6.90 0.89 -9.88
N TYR A 163 6.22 1.99 -9.55
CA TYR A 163 5.06 1.99 -8.67
C TYR A 163 3.89 2.76 -9.26
N LYS A 164 2.69 2.37 -8.84
CA LYS A 164 1.47 3.17 -8.97
C LYS A 164 0.83 3.29 -7.60
N THR A 165 0.19 4.42 -7.34
CA THR A 165 -0.45 4.71 -6.05
C THR A 165 -1.93 4.99 -6.22
N THR A 166 -2.68 4.67 -5.18
CA THR A 166 -3.99 5.26 -4.88
C THR A 166 -3.83 6.13 -3.64
N PRO A 167 -4.89 6.84 -3.18
CA PRO A 167 -4.83 7.54 -1.90
C PRO A 167 -4.62 6.63 -0.68
N ILE A 168 -4.70 5.30 -0.83
CA ILE A 168 -4.63 4.30 0.24
C ILE A 168 -3.46 3.34 0.03
N TYR A 169 -3.12 3.00 -1.21
CA TYR A 169 -2.25 1.87 -1.50
C TYR A 169 -1.09 2.25 -2.42
N MET A 170 0.05 1.59 -2.25
CA MET A 170 1.14 1.59 -3.21
C MET A 170 1.35 0.19 -3.77
N TYR A 171 1.34 0.09 -5.10
CA TYR A 171 1.50 -1.16 -5.84
C TYR A 171 2.72 -1.13 -6.75
N SER A 172 3.16 -2.30 -7.19
CA SER A 172 3.97 -2.42 -8.41
C SER A 172 3.22 -1.86 -9.62
N THR A 173 3.95 -1.42 -10.64
CA THR A 173 3.37 -0.85 -11.88
C THR A 173 2.30 -1.76 -12.49
N ASP A 174 2.52 -3.08 -12.49
CA ASP A 174 1.58 -4.08 -13.02
C ASP A 174 0.42 -4.38 -12.06
N GLY A 175 0.46 -3.90 -10.81
CA GLY A 175 -0.54 -4.15 -9.77
C GLY A 175 -0.43 -5.51 -9.08
N SER A 176 0.57 -6.34 -9.40
CA SER A 176 0.69 -7.69 -8.84
C SER A 176 1.18 -7.73 -7.40
N VAL A 177 1.89 -6.70 -6.93
CA VAL A 177 2.41 -6.58 -5.56
C VAL A 177 1.80 -5.37 -4.88
N LEU A 178 1.24 -5.55 -3.68
CA LEU A 178 0.84 -4.47 -2.77
C LEU A 178 1.94 -4.26 -1.74
N TYR A 179 2.60 -3.10 -1.76
CA TYR A 179 3.74 -2.78 -0.91
C TYR A 179 3.36 -2.10 0.40
N PHE A 180 2.36 -1.23 0.38
CA PHE A 180 2.02 -0.38 1.52
C PHE A 180 0.53 0.00 1.50
N ALA A 181 -0.08 0.08 2.68
CA ALA A 181 -1.40 0.63 2.92
C ALA A 181 -1.33 1.78 3.94
N ASP A 182 -1.99 2.90 3.62
CA ASP A 182 -2.20 4.04 4.53
C ASP A 182 -3.37 3.72 5.47
N PHE A 183 -3.03 3.41 6.73
CA PHE A 183 -3.97 3.00 7.77
C PHE A 183 -5.04 4.06 8.09
N ASN A 184 -4.81 5.35 7.84
CA ASN A 184 -5.81 6.40 8.10
C ASN A 184 -6.93 6.44 7.06
N ARG A 185 -6.80 5.68 5.98
CA ARG A 185 -7.65 5.77 4.80
C ARG A 185 -8.19 4.42 4.35
N MET A 186 -8.23 3.42 5.22
CA MET A 186 -8.71 2.08 4.88
C MET A 186 -10.24 1.96 4.81
N TYR A 187 -10.83 2.61 3.80
CA TYR A 187 -12.25 2.52 3.45
C TYR A 187 -12.50 1.76 2.13
N GLU A 188 -11.44 1.31 1.45
CA GLU A 188 -11.53 0.48 0.23
C GLU A 188 -10.69 -0.78 0.39
N SER A 189 -10.95 -1.79 -0.45
CA SER A 189 -10.17 -3.02 -0.50
C SER A 189 -9.11 -2.96 -1.61
N PRO A 190 -8.05 -3.78 -1.54
CA PRO A 190 -7.06 -3.88 -2.62
C PRO A 190 -7.68 -4.21 -3.99
N GLN A 191 -7.04 -3.73 -5.06
CA GLN A 191 -7.48 -3.96 -6.44
C GLN A 191 -7.38 -5.43 -6.86
N TYR A 192 -8.24 -5.86 -7.79
CA TYR A 192 -8.10 -7.16 -8.46
C TYR A 192 -6.74 -7.30 -9.16
N GLY A 193 -6.22 -8.53 -9.22
CA GLY A 193 -4.92 -8.83 -9.84
C GLY A 193 -3.73 -8.76 -8.88
N VAL A 194 -3.92 -8.29 -7.65
CA VAL A 194 -2.91 -8.42 -6.59
C VAL A 194 -2.67 -9.89 -6.31
N ARG A 195 -1.40 -10.30 -6.37
CA ARG A 195 -0.94 -11.67 -6.11
C ARG A 195 -0.15 -11.78 -4.83
N ILE A 196 0.62 -10.73 -4.51
CA ILE A 196 1.52 -10.68 -3.36
C ILE A 196 1.14 -9.50 -2.49
N ILE A 197 0.87 -9.77 -1.22
CA ILE A 197 0.84 -8.75 -0.17
C ILE A 197 2.24 -8.75 0.44
N TYR A 198 2.96 -7.63 0.33
CA TYR A 198 4.33 -7.52 0.79
C TYR A 198 4.41 -7.55 2.32
N GLN A 199 5.62 -7.77 2.86
CA GLN A 199 5.84 -7.74 4.30
C GLN A 199 5.44 -6.37 4.87
N ASN A 200 4.87 -6.39 6.08
CA ASN A 200 4.37 -5.22 6.81
C ASN A 200 3.33 -4.35 6.06
N ALA A 201 2.77 -4.79 4.93
CA ALA A 201 1.93 -3.94 4.08
C ALA A 201 0.68 -3.37 4.79
N PHE A 202 0.14 -4.09 5.77
CA PHE A 202 -0.94 -3.66 6.66
C PHE A 202 -0.56 -3.79 8.14
N GLU A 203 0.73 -3.73 8.49
CA GLU A 203 1.15 -3.72 9.89
C GLU A 203 0.55 -2.49 10.59
N ASP A 204 0.00 -2.68 11.79
CA ASP A 204 -0.62 -1.64 12.63
C ASP A 204 -1.82 -0.91 11.96
N CYS A 205 -2.35 -1.48 10.88
CA CYS A 205 -3.51 -0.92 10.20
C CYS A 205 -4.82 -1.28 10.92
N TRP A 206 -5.86 -0.48 10.72
CA TRP A 206 -7.20 -0.81 11.20
C TRP A 206 -8.29 -0.51 10.18
N THR A 207 -9.41 -1.21 10.25
CA THR A 207 -10.58 -0.93 9.43
C THR A 207 -11.88 -1.07 10.21
N SER A 208 -12.83 -0.17 9.93
CA SER A 208 -14.20 -0.25 10.43
C SER A 208 -15.17 -0.90 9.42
N GLY A 209 -14.67 -1.27 8.22
CA GLY A 209 -15.46 -1.84 7.13
C GLY A 209 -15.04 -3.26 6.76
N LYS A 210 -15.33 -3.64 5.52
CA LYS A 210 -14.86 -4.90 4.93
C LYS A 210 -13.47 -4.69 4.33
N LEU A 211 -12.52 -5.53 4.68
CA LEU A 211 -11.27 -5.72 3.95
C LEU A 211 -11.36 -7.02 3.16
N ILE A 212 -11.31 -6.91 1.83
CA ILE A 212 -11.42 -8.05 0.91
C ILE A 212 -10.06 -8.26 0.24
N LEU A 213 -9.41 -9.39 0.53
CA LEU A 213 -8.26 -9.84 -0.22
C LEU A 213 -8.72 -10.54 -1.51
N PRO A 214 -8.30 -10.06 -2.69
CA PRO A 214 -8.75 -10.61 -3.97
C PRO A 214 -8.44 -12.10 -4.14
N ALA A 215 -9.23 -12.79 -4.96
CA ALA A 215 -9.05 -14.21 -5.24
C ALA A 215 -7.69 -14.58 -5.86
N SER A 216 -6.99 -13.60 -6.45
CA SER A 216 -5.67 -13.77 -7.06
C SER A 216 -4.51 -13.80 -6.07
N VAL A 217 -4.73 -13.46 -4.79
CA VAL A 217 -3.67 -13.45 -3.78
C VAL A 217 -3.16 -14.87 -3.53
N ASP A 218 -1.86 -15.09 -3.71
CA ASP A 218 -1.21 -16.39 -3.52
C ASP A 218 -0.10 -16.37 -2.46
N SER A 219 0.31 -15.17 -2.01
CA SER A 219 1.35 -15.00 -0.99
C SER A 219 1.11 -13.75 -0.13
N ILE A 220 1.32 -13.88 1.18
CA ILE A 220 1.22 -12.81 2.17
C ILE A 220 2.52 -12.81 2.98
N GLY A 221 3.28 -11.72 2.89
CA GLY A 221 4.62 -11.58 3.47
C GLY A 221 4.65 -11.49 4.98
N ASP A 222 5.86 -11.55 5.55
CA ASP A 222 6.10 -11.48 6.99
C ASP A 222 5.39 -10.26 7.61
N ARG A 223 4.70 -10.47 8.74
CA ARG A 223 4.02 -9.42 9.51
C ARG A 223 3.02 -8.57 8.72
N ALA A 224 2.56 -9.02 7.55
CA ALA A 224 1.73 -8.19 6.68
C ALA A 224 0.45 -7.69 7.34
N PHE A 225 -0.10 -8.39 8.34
CA PHE A 225 -1.26 -7.99 9.15
C PHE A 225 -0.95 -8.05 10.66
N ALA A 226 0.32 -7.88 11.03
CA ALA A 226 0.70 -7.82 12.44
C ALA A 226 0.04 -6.59 13.07
N ASP A 227 -0.53 -6.76 14.26
CA ASP A 227 -1.25 -5.75 15.03
C ASP A 227 -2.46 -5.14 14.27
N PHE A 228 -2.97 -5.80 13.21
CA PHE A 228 -4.11 -5.32 12.43
C PHE A 228 -5.42 -5.34 13.25
N GLN A 229 -6.13 -4.22 13.33
CA GLN A 229 -7.34 -4.08 14.15
C GLN A 229 -8.65 -3.94 13.34
N MET A 230 -9.72 -4.54 13.87
CA MET A 230 -11.09 -4.40 13.35
C MET A 230 -12.03 -3.97 14.49
N PRO A 231 -11.91 -2.70 14.96
CA PRO A 231 -12.68 -2.22 16.11
C PRO A 231 -14.18 -2.28 15.85
N ILE A 232 -14.94 -2.70 16.85
CA ILE A 232 -16.41 -2.82 16.74
C ILE A 232 -17.01 -1.40 16.78
N PRO A 233 -17.81 -1.01 15.78
CA PRO A 233 -18.46 0.29 15.79
C PRO A 233 -19.38 0.42 17.02
N THR A 234 -19.29 1.54 17.74
CA THR A 234 -20.23 1.91 18.81
C THR A 234 -21.55 2.41 18.19
N GLY A 235 -22.25 1.56 17.43
CA GLY A 235 -23.49 1.91 16.73
C GLY A 235 -24.11 0.73 15.95
N HIS A 236 -25.25 0.96 15.28
CA HIS A 236 -25.91 -0.05 14.43
C HIS A 236 -25.28 -0.15 13.04
N TYR A 237 -23.99 -0.48 12.99
CA TYR A 237 -23.27 -0.74 11.74
C TYR A 237 -22.97 -2.22 11.61
N ASP A 238 -22.85 -2.69 10.36
CA ASP A 238 -22.33 -4.02 10.11
C ASP A 238 -20.93 -4.14 10.72
N PRO A 239 -20.62 -5.26 11.40
CA PRO A 239 -19.31 -5.45 11.99
C PRO A 239 -18.25 -5.52 10.87
N PRO A 240 -17.03 -5.01 11.12
CA PRO A 240 -15.93 -5.16 10.18
C PRO A 240 -15.65 -6.64 9.91
N LYS A 241 -15.28 -6.94 8.67
CA LYS A 241 -15.00 -8.31 8.20
C LYS A 241 -13.69 -8.35 7.43
N PHE A 242 -12.90 -9.38 7.70
CA PHE A 242 -11.77 -9.76 6.87
C PHE A 242 -12.20 -10.91 5.96
N ILE A 243 -12.22 -10.68 4.65
CA ILE A 243 -12.63 -11.66 3.65
C ILE A 243 -11.41 -11.97 2.78
N CYS A 244 -11.10 -13.25 2.60
CA CYS A 244 -10.10 -13.70 1.64
C CYS A 244 -10.78 -14.53 0.56
N GLU A 245 -10.86 -14.00 -0.67
CA GLU A 245 -11.58 -14.65 -1.77
C GLU A 245 -10.77 -15.77 -2.45
N ALA A 246 -9.52 -16.00 -2.05
CA ALA A 246 -8.68 -17.02 -2.64
C ALA A 246 -9.24 -18.42 -2.34
N VAL A 247 -9.45 -19.23 -3.37
CA VAL A 247 -9.95 -20.61 -3.19
C VAL A 247 -8.86 -21.58 -2.72
N THR A 248 -7.60 -21.19 -2.91
CA THR A 248 -6.43 -21.89 -2.35
C THR A 248 -5.80 -20.97 -1.31
N PRO A 249 -5.57 -21.43 -0.07
CA PRO A 249 -4.99 -20.61 0.98
C PRO A 249 -3.66 -19.98 0.53
N PRO A 250 -3.52 -18.65 0.60
CA PRO A 250 -2.26 -17.97 0.30
C PRO A 250 -1.13 -18.49 1.19
N ARG A 251 0.10 -18.55 0.66
CA ARG A 251 1.27 -18.87 1.49
C ARG A 251 1.52 -17.73 2.46
N LEU A 252 1.65 -18.05 3.75
CA LEU A 252 1.93 -17.08 4.80
C LEU A 252 3.42 -17.01 5.09
N GLY A 253 3.92 -15.78 5.28
CA GLY A 253 5.19 -15.50 5.91
C GLY A 253 5.14 -15.73 7.42
N LYS A 254 6.16 -15.24 8.13
CA LYS A 254 6.23 -15.28 9.59
C LYS A 254 5.34 -14.21 10.21
N ASP A 255 4.69 -14.55 11.31
CA ASP A 255 3.96 -13.59 12.16
C ASP A 255 2.91 -12.75 11.42
N VAL A 256 2.32 -13.28 10.32
CA VAL A 256 1.40 -12.52 9.45
C VAL A 256 0.26 -11.88 10.24
N PHE A 257 -0.37 -12.62 11.17
CA PHE A 257 -1.50 -12.16 11.98
C PHE A 257 -1.13 -12.00 13.47
N LEU A 258 0.14 -11.72 13.79
CA LEU A 258 0.56 -11.50 15.17
C LEU A 258 -0.30 -10.41 15.81
N ASN A 259 -0.94 -10.69 16.95
CA ASN A 259 -1.84 -9.76 17.67
C ASN A 259 -3.00 -9.16 16.85
N ALA A 260 -3.33 -9.75 15.69
CA ALA A 260 -4.45 -9.27 14.89
C ALA A 260 -5.76 -9.36 15.69
N GLY A 261 -6.51 -8.28 15.72
CA GLY A 261 -7.78 -8.16 16.44
C GLY A 261 -7.67 -8.21 17.98
N TYR A 262 -6.47 -8.11 18.55
CA TYR A 262 -6.25 -8.16 19.99
C TYR A 262 -7.15 -7.20 20.78
N ASP A 263 -7.33 -5.97 20.29
CA ASP A 263 -8.15 -4.95 20.97
C ASP A 263 -9.65 -5.12 20.77
N SER A 264 -10.08 -6.02 19.88
CA SER A 264 -11.50 -6.19 19.55
C SER A 264 -12.29 -6.99 20.59
N GLY A 265 -11.61 -7.64 21.55
CA GLY A 265 -12.24 -8.48 22.56
C GLY A 265 -12.93 -9.73 22.01
N ARG A 266 -12.72 -10.05 20.72
CA ARG A 266 -13.21 -11.26 20.04
C ARG A 266 -12.07 -11.92 19.25
N PRO A 267 -12.19 -13.21 18.90
CA PRO A 267 -11.25 -13.84 17.98
C PRO A 267 -11.20 -13.09 16.65
N PHE A 268 -10.01 -13.03 16.04
CA PHE A 268 -9.85 -12.53 14.68
C PHE A 268 -10.44 -13.54 13.69
N GLU A 269 -11.60 -13.19 13.12
CA GLU A 269 -12.35 -14.05 12.21
C GLU A 269 -12.00 -13.74 10.75
N ILE A 270 -11.76 -14.81 9.98
CA ILE A 270 -11.47 -14.73 8.56
C ILE A 270 -12.54 -15.49 7.78
N TYR A 271 -13.18 -14.81 6.83
CA TYR A 271 -14.19 -15.38 5.95
C TYR A 271 -13.55 -15.78 4.63
N VAL A 272 -13.80 -17.01 4.18
CA VAL A 272 -13.26 -17.59 2.93
C VAL A 272 -14.38 -18.25 2.12
N PRO A 273 -14.22 -18.51 0.80
CA PRO A 273 -15.22 -19.25 0.03
C PRO A 273 -15.60 -20.55 0.75
N ASP A 274 -16.90 -20.82 0.86
CA ASP A 274 -17.43 -21.97 1.61
C ASP A 274 -16.80 -23.30 1.17
N GLU A 275 -16.56 -23.45 -0.14
CA GLU A 275 -15.89 -24.62 -0.72
C GLU A 275 -14.43 -24.79 -0.30
N SER A 276 -13.80 -23.74 0.22
CA SER A 276 -12.36 -23.69 0.56
C SER A 276 -12.09 -23.81 2.06
N VAL A 277 -13.13 -23.83 2.89
CA VAL A 277 -12.99 -23.83 4.36
C VAL A 277 -12.11 -24.96 4.88
N GLU A 278 -12.29 -26.19 4.36
CA GLU A 278 -11.49 -27.33 4.75
C GLU A 278 -10.01 -27.19 4.31
N LEU A 279 -9.75 -26.58 3.16
CA LEU A 279 -8.38 -26.31 2.70
C LEU A 279 -7.68 -25.32 3.64
N TYR A 280 -8.37 -24.24 4.02
CA TYR A 280 -7.83 -23.23 4.95
C TYR A 280 -7.55 -23.81 6.34
N ARG A 281 -8.48 -24.61 6.89
CA ARG A 281 -8.30 -25.24 8.21
C ARG A 281 -7.15 -26.26 8.28
N ASN A 282 -6.67 -26.73 7.12
CA ASN A 282 -5.55 -27.66 7.04
C ASN A 282 -4.24 -27.00 6.57
N ALA A 283 -4.27 -25.74 6.13
CA ALA A 283 -3.09 -25.04 5.62
C ALA A 283 -2.25 -24.45 6.75
N ASP A 284 -0.92 -24.42 6.56
CA ASP A 284 0.00 -23.88 7.55
C ASP A 284 -0.24 -22.38 7.80
N GLY A 285 -0.23 -22.01 9.09
CA GLY A 285 -0.58 -20.68 9.58
C GLY A 285 -2.08 -20.36 9.59
N TRP A 286 -2.84 -20.82 8.58
CA TRP A 286 -4.30 -20.63 8.53
C TRP A 286 -5.06 -21.52 9.51
N LYS A 287 -4.55 -22.74 9.78
CA LYS A 287 -5.14 -23.71 10.72
C LYS A 287 -5.27 -23.20 12.16
N ASP A 288 -4.47 -22.20 12.52
CA ASP A 288 -4.46 -21.60 13.85
C ASP A 288 -5.47 -20.44 13.97
N MET A 289 -6.12 -20.04 12.86
CA MET A 289 -7.07 -18.93 12.78
C MET A 289 -8.53 -19.40 12.87
N VAL A 290 -9.44 -18.48 13.18
CA VAL A 290 -10.89 -18.75 13.14
C VAL A 290 -11.42 -18.55 11.72
N ILE A 291 -11.61 -19.67 11.01
CA ILE A 291 -12.06 -19.70 9.61
C ILE A 291 -13.56 -19.96 9.52
N TRP A 292 -14.27 -19.04 8.86
CA TRP A 292 -15.69 -19.14 8.52
C TRP A 292 -15.88 -19.25 7.00
N GLY A 293 -16.81 -20.10 6.60
CA GLY A 293 -17.28 -20.14 5.22
C GLY A 293 -18.24 -18.98 4.98
N ILE A 294 -18.03 -18.28 3.87
CA ILE A 294 -19.04 -17.39 3.32
C ILE A 294 -19.50 -18.04 2.01
N LEU A 295 -20.79 -18.38 1.94
CA LEU A 295 -21.45 -18.56 0.65
C LEU A 295 -21.23 -17.25 -0.08
N ALA A 296 -20.55 -17.29 -1.24
CA ALA A 296 -20.21 -16.10 -2.02
C ALA A 296 -21.34 -15.09 -1.91
N ASP A 297 -21.14 -14.08 -1.06
CA ASP A 297 -22.16 -13.07 -0.81
C ASP A 297 -22.41 -12.50 -2.20
N ILE A 298 -23.68 -12.36 -2.59
CA ILE A 298 -24.06 -11.57 -3.75
C ILE A 298 -23.68 -10.13 -3.39
N GLU A 299 -22.38 -9.80 -3.44
CA GLU A 299 -21.91 -8.47 -3.11
C GLU A 299 -22.53 -7.51 -4.12
N SER A 300 -23.00 -6.38 -3.61
CA SER A 300 -23.48 -5.31 -4.46
C SER A 300 -22.30 -4.81 -5.28
N VAL A 301 -22.44 -4.95 -6.60
CA VAL A 301 -21.60 -4.23 -7.54
C VAL A 301 -21.74 -2.73 -7.27
N ARG A 302 -20.62 -1.99 -7.13
CA ARG A 302 -20.65 -0.52 -7.23
C ARG A 302 -21.15 -0.20 -8.64
N ALA A 303 -22.43 0.17 -8.75
CA ALA A 303 -23.05 0.43 -10.04
C ALA A 303 -22.29 1.55 -10.76
N SER A 304 -21.70 1.24 -11.91
CA SER A 304 -21.17 2.28 -12.77
C SER A 304 -22.35 3.05 -13.37
N SER A 305 -22.44 4.35 -13.11
CA SER A 305 -23.40 5.23 -13.79
C SER A 305 -23.04 5.50 -15.26
N LYS A 306 -21.94 4.92 -15.76
CA LYS A 306 -21.35 5.26 -17.06
C LYS A 306 -20.80 4.12 -17.92
N ALA A 307 -20.54 2.93 -17.36
CA ALA A 307 -20.05 1.80 -18.16
C ALA A 307 -21.18 1.28 -19.07
N VAL A 308 -20.94 1.26 -20.37
CA VAL A 308 -21.91 0.73 -21.34
C VAL A 308 -21.61 -0.75 -21.52
N LEU A 309 -22.49 -1.60 -21.00
CA LEU A 309 -22.49 -3.02 -21.27
C LEU A 309 -23.58 -3.32 -22.30
N ASP A 310 -23.16 -3.61 -23.52
CA ASP A 310 -24.05 -4.02 -24.60
C ASP A 310 -24.19 -5.54 -24.62
N ILE A 311 -25.44 -6.01 -24.60
CA ILE A 311 -25.76 -7.44 -24.60
C ILE A 311 -26.30 -7.84 -25.97
N GLY A 312 -25.44 -8.43 -26.78
CA GLY A 312 -25.85 -9.13 -28.00
C GLY A 312 -26.52 -10.46 -27.66
N CYS A 313 -27.69 -10.73 -28.23
CA CYS A 313 -28.41 -11.99 -28.02
C CYS A 313 -28.58 -12.72 -29.36
N SER A 314 -28.10 -13.96 -29.43
CA SER A 314 -28.30 -14.87 -30.56
C SER A 314 -29.18 -16.07 -30.15
N ARG A 315 -29.43 -17.00 -31.08
CA ARG A 315 -30.12 -18.26 -30.76
C ARG A 315 -29.32 -19.14 -29.78
N GLU A 316 -27.99 -19.10 -29.85
CA GLU A 316 -27.14 -20.08 -29.15
C GLU A 316 -26.37 -19.47 -27.97
N ALA A 317 -26.13 -18.15 -27.97
CA ALA A 317 -25.30 -17.50 -26.97
C ALA A 317 -25.68 -16.03 -26.74
N TYR A 318 -25.26 -15.52 -25.58
CA TYR A 318 -25.13 -14.10 -25.28
C TYR A 318 -23.69 -13.65 -25.50
N ILE A 319 -23.54 -12.43 -26.03
CA ILE A 319 -22.26 -11.74 -26.18
C ILE A 319 -22.35 -10.48 -25.33
N LEU A 320 -21.59 -10.44 -24.25
CA LEU A 320 -21.49 -9.30 -23.34
C LEU A 320 -20.30 -8.46 -23.80
N GLN A 321 -20.56 -7.27 -24.33
CA GLN A 321 -19.54 -6.35 -24.82
C GLN A 321 -19.47 -5.15 -23.88
N ALA A 322 -18.27 -4.84 -23.36
CA ALA A 322 -18.05 -3.72 -22.47
C ALA A 322 -17.05 -2.71 -23.05
N ASP A 323 -17.24 -1.45 -22.70
CA ASP A 323 -16.29 -0.36 -22.98
C ASP A 323 -14.99 -0.49 -22.17
N LYS A 324 -15.04 -1.18 -21.03
CA LYS A 324 -13.90 -1.49 -20.14
C LYS A 324 -13.45 -2.95 -20.25
N VAL A 325 -12.22 -3.21 -19.85
CA VAL A 325 -11.70 -4.58 -19.79
C VAL A 325 -12.47 -5.32 -18.70
N ILE A 326 -13.09 -6.44 -19.07
CA ILE A 326 -13.69 -7.37 -18.13
C ILE A 326 -12.55 -8.14 -17.48
N SER A 327 -12.27 -7.83 -16.22
CA SER A 327 -11.24 -8.51 -15.43
C SER A 327 -11.71 -9.90 -15.03
N HIS A 328 -12.96 -10.02 -14.59
CA HIS A 328 -13.52 -11.25 -14.04
C HIS A 328 -15.01 -11.40 -14.34
N VAL A 329 -15.49 -12.63 -14.51
CA VAL A 329 -16.92 -12.95 -14.61
C VAL A 329 -17.29 -14.10 -13.68
N ALA A 330 -18.33 -13.90 -12.90
CA ALA A 330 -18.96 -14.91 -12.06
C ALA A 330 -20.41 -15.16 -12.49
N CYS A 331 -20.79 -16.42 -12.66
CA CYS A 331 -22.11 -16.84 -13.09
C CYS A 331 -22.79 -17.65 -11.98
N TYR A 332 -24.06 -17.36 -11.70
CA TYR A 332 -24.82 -17.97 -10.61
C TYR A 332 -26.14 -18.53 -11.13
N ASN A 333 -26.58 -19.65 -10.56
CA ASN A 333 -27.91 -20.19 -10.83
C ASN A 333 -29.00 -19.41 -10.08
N ALA A 334 -30.27 -19.75 -10.34
CA ALA A 334 -31.41 -19.09 -9.69
C ALA A 334 -31.47 -19.28 -8.16
N ALA A 335 -30.73 -20.25 -7.60
CA ALA A 335 -30.58 -20.47 -6.17
C ALA A 335 -29.36 -19.74 -5.56
N GLY A 336 -28.64 -18.94 -6.35
CA GLY A 336 -27.46 -18.20 -5.90
C GLY A 336 -26.16 -19.00 -5.87
N GLN A 337 -26.17 -20.26 -6.30
CA GLN A 337 -24.96 -21.09 -6.33
C GLN A 337 -24.09 -20.70 -7.53
N THR A 338 -22.78 -20.57 -7.31
CA THR A 338 -21.79 -20.31 -8.37
C THR A 338 -21.74 -21.49 -9.33
N ILE A 339 -21.96 -21.21 -10.62
CA ILE A 339 -21.84 -22.17 -11.73
C ILE A 339 -20.43 -22.11 -12.32
N ARG A 340 -19.90 -20.90 -12.53
CA ARG A 340 -18.56 -20.65 -13.05
C ARG A 340 -18.05 -19.30 -12.58
N SER A 341 -16.74 -19.21 -12.37
CA SER A 341 -16.04 -17.99 -11.98
C SER A 341 -14.70 -17.99 -12.70
N LEU A 342 -14.44 -17.01 -13.56
CA LEU A 342 -13.22 -16.99 -14.38
C LEU A 342 -12.73 -15.58 -14.72
N ALA A 343 -11.42 -15.45 -14.85
CA ALA A 343 -10.77 -14.28 -15.43
C ALA A 343 -10.99 -14.23 -16.95
N VAL A 344 -11.34 -13.06 -17.48
CA VAL A 344 -11.68 -12.87 -18.91
C VAL A 344 -10.64 -12.03 -19.64
N CYS A 345 -10.03 -11.06 -18.96
CA CYS A 345 -8.97 -10.18 -19.48
C CYS A 345 -9.24 -9.63 -20.90
N ALA A 346 -10.51 -9.32 -21.20
CA ALA A 346 -10.94 -8.87 -22.52
C ALA A 346 -12.19 -7.96 -22.40
N ASN A 347 -12.47 -7.17 -23.43
CA ASN A 347 -13.66 -6.31 -23.48
C ASN A 347 -14.95 -7.06 -23.86
N SER A 348 -14.89 -8.38 -24.03
CA SER A 348 -16.03 -9.19 -24.44
C SER A 348 -16.05 -10.53 -23.74
N PHE A 349 -17.25 -11.02 -23.43
CA PHE A 349 -17.46 -12.35 -22.87
C PHE A 349 -18.63 -13.05 -23.54
N ILE A 350 -18.45 -14.33 -23.88
CA ILE A 350 -19.48 -15.14 -24.52
C ILE A 350 -19.99 -16.18 -23.53
N LEU A 351 -21.31 -16.27 -23.42
CA LEU A 351 -22.01 -17.28 -22.62
C LEU A 351 -22.97 -18.06 -23.51
N ALA A 352 -22.77 -19.36 -23.67
CA ALA A 352 -23.71 -20.18 -24.40
C ALA A 352 -25.00 -20.39 -23.57
N LYS A 353 -26.16 -20.31 -24.22
CA LYS A 353 -27.47 -20.51 -23.57
C LYS A 353 -27.63 -21.91 -23.01
N SER A 354 -26.96 -22.89 -23.61
CA SER A 354 -26.87 -24.26 -23.09
C SER A 354 -26.25 -24.35 -21.69
N GLU A 355 -25.43 -23.37 -21.31
CA GLU A 355 -24.78 -23.31 -20.00
C GLU A 355 -25.70 -22.74 -18.91
N ILE A 356 -26.87 -22.19 -19.26
CA ILE A 356 -27.84 -21.67 -18.31
C ILE A 356 -28.65 -22.86 -17.76
N PRO A 357 -28.45 -23.28 -16.49
CA PRO A 357 -28.98 -24.54 -15.98
C PRO A 357 -30.48 -24.48 -15.66
N GLY A 358 -31.09 -23.29 -15.67
CA GLY A 358 -32.47 -23.05 -15.28
C GLY A 358 -33.16 -21.97 -16.14
N PRO A 359 -34.25 -21.35 -15.68
CA PRO A 359 -34.96 -20.32 -16.45
C PRO A 359 -34.09 -19.07 -16.70
N TYR A 360 -33.15 -18.81 -15.80
CA TYR A 360 -32.18 -17.73 -15.92
C TYR A 360 -30.92 -18.03 -15.10
N MET A 361 -29.87 -17.27 -15.40
CA MET A 361 -28.59 -17.19 -14.71
C MET A 361 -28.32 -15.72 -14.41
N LEU A 362 -27.72 -15.44 -13.24
CA LEU A 362 -27.15 -14.13 -12.95
C LEU A 362 -25.70 -14.15 -13.38
N VAL A 363 -25.28 -13.17 -14.17
CA VAL A 363 -23.90 -12.99 -14.60
C VAL A 363 -23.39 -11.68 -14.02
N ARG A 364 -22.35 -11.78 -13.21
CA ARG A 364 -21.67 -10.67 -12.57
C ARG A 364 -20.35 -10.42 -13.28
N ILE A 365 -20.17 -9.19 -13.73
CA ILE A 365 -19.06 -8.75 -14.55
C ILE A 365 -18.28 -7.73 -13.72
N TYR A 366 -16.99 -7.96 -13.58
CA TYR A 366 -16.06 -7.06 -12.91
C TYR A 366 -15.15 -6.44 -13.96
N PHE A 367 -14.92 -5.14 -13.83
CA PHE A 367 -14.00 -4.39 -14.67
C PHE A 367 -12.63 -4.27 -13.98
N ASP A 368 -11.59 -3.97 -14.75
CA ASP A 368 -10.23 -3.77 -14.28
C ASP A 368 -10.06 -2.57 -13.33
N ASP A 369 -10.95 -1.59 -13.42
CA ASP A 369 -11.00 -0.42 -12.54
C ASP A 369 -11.71 -0.67 -11.19
N GLY A 370 -12.10 -1.91 -10.91
CA GLY A 370 -12.80 -2.30 -9.67
C GLY A 370 -14.30 -2.01 -9.66
N THR A 371 -14.87 -1.47 -10.74
CA THR A 371 -16.34 -1.36 -10.90
C THR A 371 -16.91 -2.65 -11.50
N GLY A 372 -18.24 -2.76 -11.64
CA GLY A 372 -18.84 -3.91 -12.29
C GLY A 372 -20.29 -3.70 -12.75
N GLN A 373 -20.91 -4.76 -13.24
CA GLN A 373 -22.36 -4.87 -13.51
C GLN A 373 -22.90 -6.27 -13.23
N VAL A 374 -24.21 -6.37 -12.92
CA VAL A 374 -24.93 -7.65 -12.83
C VAL A 374 -26.01 -7.67 -13.90
N VAL A 375 -26.04 -8.74 -14.68
CA VAL A 375 -27.06 -8.97 -15.70
C VAL A 375 -27.77 -10.30 -15.46
N LYS A 376 -29.07 -10.32 -15.74
CA LYS A 376 -29.89 -11.54 -15.70
C LYS A 376 -30.07 -12.03 -17.14
N LEU A 377 -29.58 -13.23 -17.43
CA LEU A 377 -29.66 -13.85 -18.75
C LEU A 377 -30.59 -15.06 -18.68
N SER A 378 -31.56 -15.13 -19.59
CA SER A 378 -32.52 -16.23 -19.67
C SER A 378 -32.00 -17.34 -20.58
N ARG A 379 -32.46 -18.57 -20.36
CA ARG A 379 -32.13 -19.68 -21.26
C ARG A 379 -32.66 -19.48 -22.68
#